data_AF-A0AAV5GRK5-F1
#
_entry.id   AF-A0AAV5GRK5-F1
#
_cell.length_a   1.000
_cell.length_b   1.000
_cell.length_c   1.000
_cell.angle_alpha   90.00
_cell.angle_beta   90.00
_cell.angle_gamma   90.00
#
_symmetry.space_group_name_H-M   'P 1'
#
loop_
_entity.id
_entity.type
_entity.pdbx_description
1 polymer ?
#
loop_
_entity_poly.entity_id
_entity_poly.type
_entity_poly.pdbx_seq_one_letter_code
_entity_poly.pdbx_strand_id
1 'polypeptide(L)'
;MSFLAATRRVLRPSVFAPSSRALATAVESTAALAGSADAPAAPVASSSASPAATIDSAELASAVGSFVHVPLAPFYPASSPSATDAAPEAMVVPLPAPLFDTPSRPSLLHKIVTAHLSSLRAGTASTKNRSEVSFSGKKMRPQKGTGRARLGSRGSPMLKGGGRAFGPRPKGPEGWKRKINRKEEQLGLRVSLSEKWRSGNLVVVDKLGLAAPQTRVLNQQLTQRDWLDALFITSVGGEEQPRVAFELAAGNLPNVALVTDVRDMTVWDVLKRRKVVIELDAVDEVIERVDPYGPFVEEPWEDIEEDFEFDEADLAEAEALAEAYAVEAQEQPAEARM
;
A
#
# COMPACT_ATOMS: atom_id res chain seq x y z
N MET A 1 46.31 -11.70 22.34
CA MET A 1 45.66 -11.10 21.17
C MET A 1 44.86 -12.18 20.45
N SER A 2 43.52 -12.05 20.51
CA SER A 2 42.44 -12.54 19.62
C SER A 2 42.40 -14.04 19.24
N PHE A 3 41.48 -14.90 19.71
CA PHE A 3 40.01 -15.00 19.55
C PHE A 3 39.49 -15.14 18.10
N LEU A 4 38.66 -16.19 17.91
CA LEU A 4 37.64 -16.47 16.86
C LEU A 4 38.04 -17.33 15.65
N ALA A 5 37.91 -18.66 15.82
CA ALA A 5 37.59 -19.59 14.73
C ALA A 5 36.10 -19.96 14.82
N ALA A 6 35.26 -19.21 14.10
CA ALA A 6 33.82 -19.44 14.00
C ALA A 6 33.50 -20.49 12.93
N THR A 7 32.61 -21.39 13.31
CA THR A 7 32.09 -22.54 12.56
C THR A 7 31.23 -22.11 11.36
N ARG A 8 31.61 -22.51 10.14
CA ARG A 8 30.73 -22.42 8.96
C ARG A 8 29.81 -23.65 8.91
N ARG A 9 28.57 -23.49 9.34
CA ARG A 9 27.49 -24.47 9.10
C ARG A 9 26.90 -24.21 7.71
N VAL A 10 27.18 -25.11 6.77
CA VAL A 10 26.67 -25.08 5.39
C VAL A 10 25.22 -25.59 5.38
N LEU A 11 24.26 -24.71 5.07
CA LEU A 11 22.88 -25.08 4.79
C LEU A 11 22.77 -25.61 3.35
N ARG A 12 22.29 -26.86 3.22
CA ARG A 12 21.89 -27.47 1.94
C ARG A 12 20.49 -26.97 1.55
N PRO A 13 20.21 -26.65 0.28
CA PRO A 13 18.84 -26.48 -0.20
C PRO A 13 18.18 -27.85 -0.41
N SER A 14 17.05 -28.08 0.23
CA SER A 14 16.19 -29.25 0.01
C SER A 14 15.46 -29.13 -1.32
N VAL A 15 15.48 -30.22 -2.08
CA VAL A 15 14.80 -30.38 -3.37
C VAL A 15 13.34 -30.71 -3.09
N PHE A 16 12.42 -29.77 -3.37
CA PHE A 16 10.98 -30.05 -3.40
C PHE A 16 10.58 -30.47 -4.82
N ALA A 17 10.16 -31.72 -4.97
CA ALA A 17 9.53 -32.25 -6.16
C ALA A 17 8.05 -31.78 -6.24
N PRO A 18 7.51 -31.48 -7.44
CA PRO A 18 6.10 -31.19 -7.60
C PRO A 18 5.30 -32.50 -7.78
N SER A 19 4.34 -32.75 -6.89
CA SER A 19 3.31 -33.77 -7.08
C SER A 19 2.20 -33.20 -7.96
N SER A 20 2.02 -33.82 -9.11
CA SER A 20 0.94 -33.56 -10.07
C SER A 20 -0.38 -34.13 -9.53
N ARG A 21 -1.42 -33.28 -9.41
CA ARG A 21 -2.79 -33.74 -9.26
C ARG A 21 -3.67 -33.15 -10.35
N ALA A 22 -4.05 -34.02 -11.27
CA ALA A 22 -5.05 -33.77 -12.30
C ALA A 22 -6.42 -33.53 -11.66
N LEU A 23 -7.13 -32.49 -12.10
CA LEU A 23 -8.56 -32.32 -11.87
C LEU A 23 -9.26 -32.23 -13.22
N ALA A 24 -10.28 -33.08 -13.34
CA ALA A 24 -11.07 -33.32 -14.52
C ALA A 24 -12.01 -32.13 -14.81
N THR A 25 -12.17 -31.85 -16.10
CA THR A 25 -13.18 -30.96 -16.67
C THR A 25 -14.50 -31.71 -16.82
N ALA A 26 -15.59 -31.14 -16.31
CA ALA A 26 -16.95 -31.47 -16.74
C ALA A 26 -17.59 -30.18 -17.28
N VAL A 27 -18.04 -30.26 -18.52
CA VAL A 27 -18.70 -29.22 -19.31
C VAL A 27 -20.14 -29.68 -19.50
N GLU A 28 -21.11 -28.88 -19.07
CA GLU A 28 -22.50 -28.93 -19.52
C GLU A 28 -22.87 -27.47 -19.84
N SER A 29 -22.93 -27.09 -21.10
CA SER A 29 -24.03 -27.27 -22.06
C SER A 29 -25.15 -26.25 -21.87
N THR A 30 -25.16 -25.32 -22.82
CA THR A 30 -26.10 -24.25 -23.11
C THR A 30 -27.48 -24.75 -23.56
N ALA A 31 -28.55 -24.06 -23.15
CA ALA A 31 -29.79 -23.99 -23.93
C ALA A 31 -30.48 -22.64 -23.72
N ALA A 32 -30.87 -22.02 -24.83
CA ALA A 32 -31.52 -20.73 -24.97
C ALA A 32 -33.04 -20.87 -25.20
N LEU A 33 -33.81 -19.82 -24.91
CA LEU A 33 -35.01 -19.30 -25.61
C LEU A 33 -35.50 -18.04 -24.83
N ALA A 34 -35.47 -16.80 -25.33
CA ALA A 34 -36.44 -16.11 -26.22
C ALA A 34 -37.91 -16.34 -25.81
N GLY A 35 -38.81 -15.37 -25.58
CA GLY A 35 -38.85 -13.91 -25.70
C GLY A 35 -40.30 -13.41 -25.44
N SER A 36 -40.55 -12.13 -25.72
CA SER A 36 -41.84 -11.38 -25.71
C SER A 36 -42.13 -10.54 -24.46
N ALA A 37 -42.77 -9.37 -24.50
CA ALA A 37 -42.91 -8.27 -25.46
C ALA A 37 -43.69 -7.16 -24.71
N ASP A 38 -43.46 -5.91 -25.11
CA ASP A 38 -44.42 -4.79 -25.10
C ASP A 38 -44.65 -3.94 -23.81
N ALA A 39 -44.75 -2.63 -24.06
CA ALA A 39 -44.81 -1.49 -23.12
C ALA A 39 -46.28 -0.96 -22.99
N PRO A 40 -46.60 0.30 -22.64
CA PRO A 40 -46.08 1.29 -21.66
C PRO A 40 -47.21 1.86 -20.74
N ALA A 41 -46.87 2.78 -19.81
CA ALA A 41 -47.58 4.07 -19.50
C ALA A 41 -47.59 4.48 -18.01
N ALA A 42 -47.27 5.76 -17.77
CA ALA A 42 -47.47 6.51 -16.52
C ALA A 42 -48.95 6.94 -16.35
N PRO A 43 -49.37 7.45 -15.16
CA PRO A 43 -49.30 8.91 -14.97
C PRO A 43 -49.01 9.42 -13.53
N VAL A 44 -48.58 10.68 -13.53
CA VAL A 44 -48.43 11.70 -12.47
C VAL A 44 -49.64 11.90 -11.55
N ALA A 45 -49.38 12.20 -10.27
CA ALA A 45 -50.19 13.11 -9.46
C ALA A 45 -49.37 13.73 -8.31
N SER A 46 -49.34 15.06 -8.30
CA SER A 46 -48.78 15.97 -7.31
C SER A 46 -49.81 16.31 -6.21
N SER A 47 -49.38 16.45 -4.96
CA SER A 47 -50.06 17.32 -3.99
C SER A 47 -49.09 17.91 -2.97
N SER A 48 -49.06 19.24 -2.96
CA SER A 48 -48.42 20.16 -2.02
C SER A 48 -49.02 20.11 -0.62
N ALA A 49 -48.19 20.18 0.41
CA ALA A 49 -48.46 20.90 1.66
C ALA A 49 -47.15 21.09 2.44
N SER A 50 -46.66 22.33 2.57
CA SER A 50 -45.82 22.73 3.71
C SER A 50 -46.75 23.03 4.89
N PRO A 51 -46.35 22.70 6.13
CA PRO A 51 -45.76 23.76 6.94
C PRO A 51 -44.70 23.29 7.95
N ALA A 52 -44.02 24.31 8.50
CA ALA A 52 -43.32 24.35 9.78
C ALA A 52 -41.93 23.67 9.85
N ALA A 53 -40.92 24.54 9.88
CA ALA A 53 -39.55 24.24 10.24
C ALA A 53 -39.49 23.55 11.62
N THR A 54 -39.36 22.23 11.58
CA THR A 54 -38.67 21.47 12.62
C THR A 54 -37.37 21.06 11.97
N ILE A 55 -36.25 21.56 12.51
CA ILE A 55 -34.92 21.15 12.05
C ILE A 55 -34.82 19.66 12.36
N ASP A 56 -34.92 18.86 11.31
CA ASP A 56 -34.91 17.41 11.39
C ASP A 56 -33.48 16.98 11.71
N SER A 57 -33.30 16.18 12.77
CA SER A 57 -31.99 15.63 13.16
C SER A 57 -31.33 14.82 12.02
N ALA A 58 -32.10 14.47 10.99
CA ALA A 58 -31.63 13.88 9.75
C ALA A 58 -30.74 14.81 8.90
N GLU A 59 -30.96 16.12 8.93
CA GLU A 59 -30.17 17.08 8.14
C GLU A 59 -28.78 17.30 8.78
N LEU A 60 -28.71 17.30 10.11
CA LEU A 60 -27.44 17.28 10.87
C LEU A 60 -26.67 15.96 10.65
N ALA A 61 -27.36 14.83 10.45
CA ALA A 61 -26.73 13.55 10.11
C ALA A 61 -26.24 13.45 8.66
N SER A 62 -26.67 14.36 7.77
CA SER A 62 -26.11 14.46 6.42
C SER A 62 -24.88 15.39 6.36
N ALA A 63 -24.75 16.31 7.33
CA ALA A 63 -23.61 17.19 7.49
C ALA A 63 -22.51 16.63 8.42
N VAL A 64 -22.86 15.67 9.29
CA VAL A 64 -21.90 14.85 10.03
C VAL A 64 -21.56 13.63 9.18
N GLY A 65 -20.33 13.57 8.66
CA GLY A 65 -19.88 12.61 7.66
C GLY A 65 -20.33 11.18 7.93
N SER A 66 -20.95 10.53 6.94
CA SER A 66 -21.38 9.13 7.01
C SER A 66 -20.29 8.22 7.60
N PHE A 67 -20.66 7.34 8.54
CA PHE A 67 -19.76 6.38 9.20
C PHE A 67 -20.08 4.95 8.78
N VAL A 68 -19.03 4.18 8.52
CA VAL A 68 -19.01 2.74 8.32
C VAL A 68 -18.81 2.04 9.65
N HIS A 69 -19.61 1.03 9.94
CA HIS A 69 -19.61 0.31 11.20
C HIS A 69 -18.89 -1.03 11.04
N VAL A 70 -17.87 -1.28 11.85
CA VAL A 70 -17.15 -2.57 11.88
C VAL A 70 -17.28 -3.19 13.27
N PRO A 71 -17.64 -4.49 13.39
CA PRO A 71 -17.76 -5.13 14.69
C PRO A 71 -16.39 -5.25 15.37
N LEU A 72 -16.33 -4.87 16.64
CA LEU A 72 -15.20 -5.13 17.52
C LEU A 72 -15.27 -6.56 18.03
N ALA A 73 -14.26 -7.36 17.71
CA ALA A 73 -14.17 -8.74 18.18
C ALA A 73 -13.04 -8.86 19.22
N PRO A 74 -13.29 -9.39 20.42
CA PRO A 74 -12.20 -9.70 21.35
C PRO A 74 -11.32 -10.82 20.77
N PHE A 75 -9.99 -10.58 20.72
CA PHE A 75 -9.05 -11.58 20.19
C PHE A 75 -8.93 -12.81 21.09
N TYR A 76 -9.02 -12.62 22.41
CA TYR A 76 -8.96 -13.70 23.39
C TYR A 76 -10.34 -13.89 24.02
N PRO A 77 -10.78 -15.15 24.25
CA PRO A 77 -11.99 -15.39 25.02
C PRO A 77 -11.78 -14.83 26.43
N ALA A 78 -12.79 -14.11 26.96
CA ALA A 78 -12.75 -13.62 28.34
C ALA A 78 -12.45 -14.80 29.29
N SER A 79 -11.45 -14.65 30.14
CA SER A 79 -11.08 -15.65 31.12
C SER A 79 -12.19 -15.77 32.16
N SER A 80 -12.98 -16.85 32.04
CA SER A 80 -14.15 -17.26 32.83
C SER A 80 -15.50 -16.83 32.22
N PRO A 81 -16.29 -17.78 31.69
CA PRO A 81 -17.71 -17.55 31.45
C PRO A 81 -18.41 -17.54 32.81
N SER A 82 -18.68 -16.37 33.37
CA SER A 82 -19.70 -16.27 34.41
C SER A 82 -21.03 -16.65 33.75
N ALA A 83 -21.82 -17.52 34.38
CA ALA A 83 -23.03 -18.12 33.78
C ALA A 83 -24.21 -17.13 33.58
N THR A 84 -23.96 -15.84 33.73
CA THR A 84 -24.95 -14.76 33.64
C THR A 84 -24.40 -13.58 32.84
N ASP A 85 -23.77 -13.82 31.70
CA ASP A 85 -23.44 -12.75 30.76
C ASP A 85 -24.14 -13.04 29.43
N ALA A 86 -25.09 -12.17 29.08
CA ALA A 86 -25.69 -12.13 27.76
C ALA A 86 -24.57 -12.13 26.70
N ALA A 87 -24.82 -12.73 25.53
CA ALA A 87 -23.90 -12.68 24.40
C ALA A 87 -23.31 -11.26 24.29
N PRO A 88 -21.97 -11.11 24.23
CA PRO A 88 -21.35 -9.79 24.35
C PRO A 88 -22.00 -8.87 23.35
N GLU A 89 -22.59 -7.77 23.84
CA GLU A 89 -23.17 -6.75 22.97
C GLU A 89 -22.09 -6.38 21.95
N ALA A 90 -22.42 -6.52 20.67
CA ALA A 90 -21.46 -6.31 19.60
C ALA A 90 -21.05 -4.83 19.61
N MET A 91 -19.95 -4.52 20.29
CA MET A 91 -19.39 -3.18 20.31
C MET A 91 -18.96 -2.83 18.88
N VAL A 92 -19.41 -1.69 18.38
CA VAL A 92 -19.22 -1.30 16.99
C VAL A 92 -18.27 -0.12 16.95
N VAL A 93 -17.23 -0.20 16.12
CA VAL A 93 -16.29 0.91 15.90
C VAL A 93 -16.79 1.73 14.69
N PRO A 94 -17.04 3.04 14.86
CA PRO A 94 -17.36 3.92 13.75
C PRO A 94 -16.09 4.28 12.97
N LEU A 95 -16.08 4.00 11.68
CA LEU A 95 -15.02 4.38 10.74
C LEU A 95 -15.54 5.41 9.74
N PRO A 96 -14.75 6.39 9.29
CA PRO A 96 -15.21 7.37 8.31
C PRO A 96 -15.54 6.71 6.95
N ALA A 97 -16.80 6.79 6.51
CA ALA A 97 -17.23 6.22 5.23
C ALA A 97 -16.47 6.74 4.01
N PRO A 98 -16.06 8.02 3.88
CA PRO A 98 -15.30 8.43 2.69
C PRO A 98 -13.98 7.65 2.51
N LEU A 99 -13.39 7.14 3.59
CA LEU A 99 -12.14 6.38 3.54
C LEU A 99 -12.38 4.89 3.30
N PHE A 100 -13.41 4.32 3.93
CA PHE A 100 -13.70 2.88 3.92
C PHE A 100 -14.83 2.45 2.96
N ASP A 101 -15.50 3.38 2.29
CA ASP A 101 -16.50 3.12 1.24
C ASP A 101 -16.13 3.83 -0.08
N THR A 102 -14.85 3.84 -0.45
CA THR A 102 -14.39 4.39 -1.74
C THR A 102 -14.73 3.42 -2.88
N PRO A 103 -15.25 3.88 -4.05
CA PRO A 103 -15.63 2.99 -5.16
C PRO A 103 -14.45 2.13 -5.65
N SER A 104 -14.74 0.88 -6.01
CA SER A 104 -13.73 -0.08 -6.45
C SER A 104 -13.01 0.36 -7.73
N ARG A 105 -11.68 0.34 -7.74
CA ARG A 105 -10.84 0.72 -8.89
C ARG A 105 -9.78 -0.35 -9.17
N PRO A 106 -10.13 -1.46 -9.88
CA PRO A 106 -9.21 -2.59 -10.07
C PRO A 106 -7.97 -2.23 -10.92
N SER A 107 -8.08 -1.29 -11.86
CA SER A 107 -6.96 -0.83 -12.68
C SER A 107 -5.87 -0.14 -11.85
N LEU A 108 -6.26 0.67 -10.86
CA LEU A 108 -5.35 1.32 -9.93
C LEU A 108 -4.63 0.29 -9.06
N LEU A 109 -5.38 -0.66 -8.47
CA LEU A 109 -4.80 -1.73 -7.66
C LEU A 109 -3.81 -2.57 -8.47
N HIS A 110 -4.17 -2.95 -9.70
CA HIS A 110 -3.27 -3.69 -10.60
C HIS A 110 -1.99 -2.90 -10.91
N LYS A 111 -2.10 -1.60 -11.17
CA LYS A 111 -0.93 -0.72 -11.40
C LYS A 111 0.01 -0.74 -10.21
N ILE A 112 -0.54 -0.58 -9.00
CA ILE A 112 0.23 -0.52 -7.74
C ILE A 112 0.91 -1.86 -7.47
N VAL A 113 0.16 -2.96 -7.52
CA VAL A 113 0.69 -4.31 -7.29
C VAL A 113 1.77 -4.67 -8.32
N THR A 114 1.57 -4.34 -9.59
CA THR A 114 2.57 -4.62 -10.62
C THR A 114 3.86 -3.85 -10.39
N ALA A 115 3.77 -2.59 -9.95
CA ALA A 115 4.94 -1.80 -9.60
C ALA A 115 5.67 -2.36 -8.37
N HIS A 116 4.92 -2.75 -7.32
CA HIS A 116 5.48 -3.40 -6.13
C HIS A 116 6.22 -4.71 -6.47
N LEU A 117 5.59 -5.59 -7.25
CA LEU A 117 6.22 -6.83 -7.70
C LEU A 117 7.41 -6.59 -8.64
N SER A 118 7.43 -5.47 -9.36
CA SER A 118 8.57 -5.10 -10.22
C SER A 118 9.74 -4.58 -9.38
N SER A 119 9.50 -3.81 -8.30
CA SER A 119 10.57 -3.32 -7.42
C SER A 119 11.27 -4.41 -6.63
N LEU A 120 10.62 -5.54 -6.37
CA LEU A 120 11.24 -6.70 -5.70
C LEU A 120 12.26 -7.45 -6.58
N ARG A 121 12.40 -7.10 -7.86
CA ARG A 121 13.30 -7.80 -8.79
C ARG A 121 14.73 -7.29 -8.68
N ALA A 122 15.67 -8.21 -8.42
CA ALA A 122 17.10 -7.87 -8.31
C ALA A 122 17.79 -7.50 -9.64
N GLY A 123 17.27 -7.95 -10.78
CA GLY A 123 17.79 -7.54 -12.10
C GLY A 123 19.24 -7.94 -12.41
N THR A 124 19.73 -9.05 -11.84
CA THR A 124 21.13 -9.52 -11.94
C THR A 124 21.47 -10.28 -13.23
N ALA A 125 20.49 -10.50 -14.11
CA ALA A 125 20.70 -11.20 -15.36
C ALA A 125 21.72 -10.45 -16.25
N SER A 126 22.81 -11.13 -16.57
CA SER A 126 23.90 -10.56 -17.37
C SER A 126 24.41 -11.59 -18.37
N THR A 127 24.62 -11.15 -19.61
CA THR A 127 25.34 -11.91 -20.64
C THR A 127 26.56 -11.13 -21.10
N LYS A 128 27.60 -11.89 -21.49
CA LYS A 128 28.82 -11.31 -22.03
C LYS A 128 28.59 -10.78 -23.44
N ASN A 129 28.93 -9.51 -23.65
CA ASN A 129 28.98 -8.92 -24.98
C ASN A 129 30.25 -9.35 -25.72
N ARG A 130 30.31 -9.10 -27.03
CA ARG A 130 31.48 -9.45 -27.88
C ARG A 130 32.83 -8.90 -27.37
N SER A 131 32.79 -7.83 -26.59
CA SER A 131 33.96 -7.17 -25.96
C SER A 131 34.39 -7.83 -24.64
N GLU A 132 33.47 -8.54 -23.98
CA GLU A 132 33.69 -9.14 -22.65
C GLU A 132 34.02 -10.64 -22.73
N VAL A 133 33.83 -11.24 -23.91
CA VAL A 133 34.21 -12.63 -24.15
C VAL A 133 35.73 -12.72 -24.28
N SER A 134 36.32 -13.72 -23.61
CA SER A 134 37.76 -14.01 -23.64
C SER A 134 38.19 -14.60 -24.99
N PHE A 135 38.23 -13.76 -26.02
CA PHE A 135 38.78 -14.08 -27.33
C PHE A 135 39.63 -12.94 -27.85
N SER A 136 40.58 -13.27 -28.73
CA SER A 136 41.40 -12.27 -29.40
C SER A 136 40.55 -11.34 -30.28
N GLY A 137 40.83 -10.04 -30.19
CA GLY A 137 40.33 -9.01 -31.10
C GLY A 137 40.98 -9.06 -32.49
N LYS A 138 42.03 -9.87 -32.69
CA LYS A 138 42.72 -10.01 -33.97
C LYS A 138 41.75 -10.52 -35.05
N LYS A 139 41.87 -9.95 -36.24
CA LYS A 139 41.11 -10.40 -37.41
C LYS A 139 41.44 -11.86 -37.72
N MET A 140 40.42 -12.71 -37.85
CA MET A 140 40.62 -14.16 -38.02
C MET A 140 41.31 -14.53 -39.35
N ARG A 141 41.12 -13.73 -40.40
CA ARG A 141 41.76 -13.94 -41.72
C ARG A 141 41.77 -12.67 -42.56
N PRO A 142 42.60 -12.60 -43.63
CA PRO A 142 42.66 -11.44 -44.51
C PRO A 142 41.30 -11.06 -45.12
N GLN A 143 41.15 -9.79 -45.46
CA GLN A 143 39.88 -9.23 -45.98
C GLN A 143 39.45 -9.84 -47.33
N LYS A 144 40.42 -10.29 -48.13
CA LYS A 144 40.26 -10.89 -49.47
C LYS A 144 41.23 -12.07 -49.62
N GLY A 145 41.06 -12.87 -50.67
CA GLY A 145 41.98 -13.97 -51.04
C GLY A 145 41.70 -15.34 -50.41
N THR A 146 40.78 -15.46 -49.44
CA THR A 146 40.50 -16.73 -48.75
C THR A 146 39.27 -17.51 -49.27
N GLY A 147 38.49 -16.93 -50.20
CA GLY A 147 37.25 -17.56 -50.72
C GLY A 147 36.10 -17.72 -49.71
N ARG A 148 36.27 -17.29 -48.44
CA ARG A 148 35.29 -17.45 -47.36
C ARG A 148 34.62 -16.11 -47.01
N ALA A 149 33.37 -16.16 -46.52
CA ALA A 149 32.59 -14.97 -46.10
C ALA A 149 33.36 -14.06 -45.14
N ARG A 150 33.40 -12.74 -45.31
CA ARG A 150 34.30 -11.86 -44.52
C ARG A 150 34.06 -11.94 -43.00
N LEU A 151 35.13 -11.92 -42.21
CA LEU A 151 35.03 -12.03 -40.76
C LEU A 151 36.03 -11.12 -40.04
N GLY A 152 35.59 -10.59 -38.90
CA GLY A 152 36.39 -9.76 -38.00
C GLY A 152 37.04 -10.59 -36.91
N SER A 153 36.72 -10.26 -35.65
CA SER A 153 37.18 -10.95 -34.46
C SER A 153 36.37 -12.22 -34.15
N ARG A 154 36.97 -13.14 -33.37
CA ARG A 154 36.33 -14.40 -32.97
C ARG A 154 35.19 -14.21 -31.95
N GLY A 155 35.18 -13.10 -31.21
CA GLY A 155 34.10 -12.74 -30.27
C GLY A 155 32.78 -12.31 -30.91
N SER A 156 32.68 -12.29 -32.26
CA SER A 156 31.48 -11.88 -32.98
C SER A 156 30.25 -12.75 -32.62
N PRO A 157 29.06 -12.15 -32.40
CA PRO A 157 27.82 -12.89 -32.11
C PRO A 157 27.40 -13.85 -33.21
N MET A 158 27.86 -13.66 -34.45
CA MET A 158 27.59 -14.55 -35.57
C MET A 158 28.30 -15.92 -35.42
N LEU A 159 29.33 -15.99 -34.58
CA LEU A 159 30.16 -17.18 -34.41
C LEU A 159 29.76 -17.96 -33.16
N LYS A 160 29.90 -19.28 -33.22
CA LYS A 160 29.72 -20.16 -32.06
C LYS A 160 30.72 -19.78 -30.97
N GLY A 161 30.22 -19.57 -29.76
CA GLY A 161 31.00 -19.13 -28.60
C GLY A 161 31.25 -17.61 -28.53
N GLY A 162 30.84 -16.83 -29.53
CA GLY A 162 30.89 -15.37 -29.48
C GLY A 162 29.95 -14.77 -28.43
N GLY A 163 30.05 -13.45 -28.21
CA GLY A 163 29.18 -12.74 -27.26
C GLY A 163 27.74 -12.63 -27.76
N ARG A 164 26.78 -12.35 -26.88
CA ARG A 164 25.37 -12.14 -27.28
C ARG A 164 25.13 -10.69 -27.66
N ALA A 165 24.46 -10.43 -28.79
CA ALA A 165 24.21 -9.05 -29.27
C ALA A 165 23.12 -8.34 -28.46
N PHE A 166 21.93 -8.95 -28.37
CA PHE A 166 20.79 -8.45 -27.60
C PHE A 166 20.54 -9.35 -26.38
N GLY A 167 21.57 -9.47 -25.55
CA GLY A 167 21.47 -10.20 -24.30
C GLY A 167 21.07 -9.30 -23.13
N PRO A 168 20.53 -9.85 -22.03
CA PRO A 168 20.22 -9.08 -20.85
C PRO A 168 21.48 -8.43 -20.29
N ARG A 169 21.37 -7.14 -19.97
CA ARG A 169 22.35 -6.40 -19.18
C ARG A 169 21.82 -6.25 -17.76
N PRO A 170 22.70 -6.26 -16.75
CA PRO A 170 22.28 -6.05 -15.37
C PRO A 170 21.66 -4.65 -15.29
N LYS A 171 20.39 -4.60 -14.92
CA LYS A 171 19.65 -3.35 -14.75
C LYS A 171 19.75 -2.80 -13.31
N GLY A 172 20.35 -3.59 -12.41
CA GLY A 172 20.38 -3.31 -10.98
C GLY A 172 18.98 -3.40 -10.33
N PRO A 173 18.88 -3.01 -9.05
CA PRO A 173 17.61 -2.94 -8.33
C PRO A 173 16.69 -1.83 -8.86
N GLU A 174 17.25 -0.71 -9.33
CA GLU A 174 16.46 0.44 -9.77
C GLU A 174 15.84 0.27 -11.16
N GLY A 175 16.47 -0.48 -12.07
CA GLY A 175 16.00 -0.58 -13.45
C GLY A 175 14.70 -1.37 -13.65
N TRP A 176 14.15 -1.98 -12.61
CA TRP A 176 12.80 -2.58 -12.61
C TRP A 176 11.76 -1.76 -11.84
N LYS A 177 12.18 -0.71 -11.12
CA LYS A 177 11.29 0.12 -10.32
C LYS A 177 10.38 0.94 -11.24
N ARG A 178 9.08 0.90 -10.97
CA ARG A 178 8.08 1.75 -11.62
C ARG A 178 7.67 2.82 -10.63
N LYS A 179 7.77 4.09 -11.02
CA LYS A 179 7.35 5.22 -10.16
C LYS A 179 5.82 5.24 -10.06
N ILE A 180 5.32 5.39 -8.84
CA ILE A 180 3.91 5.63 -8.52
C ILE A 180 3.84 6.97 -7.78
N ASN A 181 2.76 7.72 -8.00
CA ASN A 181 2.54 8.97 -7.27
C ASN A 181 2.02 8.67 -5.87
N ARG A 182 2.42 9.46 -4.87
CA ARG A 182 1.99 9.27 -3.48
C ARG A 182 0.46 9.25 -3.32
N LYS A 183 -0.24 10.16 -4.02
CA LYS A 183 -1.72 10.21 -4.03
C LYS A 183 -2.37 8.96 -4.65
N GLU A 184 -1.73 8.35 -5.65
CA GLU A 184 -2.23 7.10 -6.23
C GLU A 184 -2.09 5.94 -5.24
N GLU A 185 -0.99 5.89 -4.50
CA GLU A 185 -0.75 4.87 -3.47
C GLU A 185 -1.72 4.99 -2.30
N GLN A 186 -1.96 6.21 -1.81
CA GLN A 186 -2.97 6.50 -0.78
C GLN A 186 -4.38 6.09 -1.23
N LEU A 187 -4.76 6.47 -2.46
CA LEU A 187 -6.03 6.05 -3.04
C LEU A 187 -6.11 4.53 -3.19
N GLY A 188 -5.00 3.87 -3.52
CA GLY A 188 -4.91 2.41 -3.57
C GLY A 188 -5.21 1.76 -2.22
N LEU A 189 -4.65 2.30 -1.13
CA LEU A 189 -4.92 1.83 0.23
C LEU A 189 -6.41 2.00 0.58
N ARG A 190 -7.00 3.18 0.34
CA ARG A 190 -8.45 3.42 0.53
C ARG A 190 -9.32 2.39 -0.17
N VAL A 191 -9.07 2.20 -1.46
CA VAL A 191 -9.84 1.27 -2.29
C VAL A 191 -9.66 -0.17 -1.79
N SER A 192 -8.44 -0.57 -1.41
CA SER A 192 -8.18 -1.92 -0.92
C SER A 192 -8.86 -2.21 0.42
N LEU A 193 -8.81 -1.28 1.39
CA LEU A 193 -9.51 -1.41 2.67
C LEU A 193 -11.03 -1.40 2.48
N SER A 194 -11.53 -0.55 1.57
CA SER A 194 -12.96 -0.51 1.23
C SER A 194 -13.45 -1.84 0.65
N GLU A 195 -12.65 -2.50 -0.19
CA GLU A 195 -12.98 -3.82 -0.74
C GLU A 195 -12.96 -4.91 0.34
N LYS A 196 -12.05 -4.84 1.31
CA LYS A 196 -12.05 -5.73 2.48
C LYS A 196 -13.27 -5.52 3.37
N TRP A 197 -13.69 -4.29 3.55
CA TRP A 197 -14.91 -3.99 4.29
C TRP A 197 -16.16 -4.52 3.57
N ARG A 198 -16.34 -4.22 2.28
CA ARG A 198 -17.49 -4.71 1.48
C ARG A 198 -17.60 -6.23 1.41
N SER A 199 -16.46 -6.92 1.49
CA SER A 199 -16.42 -8.38 1.51
C SER A 199 -16.57 -8.99 2.92
N GLY A 200 -16.80 -8.19 3.96
CA GLY A 200 -16.92 -8.65 5.35
C GLY A 200 -15.62 -9.26 5.89
N ASN A 201 -14.48 -8.84 5.34
CA ASN A 201 -13.15 -9.38 5.65
C ASN A 201 -12.29 -8.44 6.50
N LEU A 202 -12.76 -7.23 6.76
CA LEU A 202 -12.17 -6.28 7.70
C LEU A 202 -12.74 -6.51 9.10
N VAL A 203 -11.88 -6.70 10.09
CA VAL A 203 -12.27 -6.89 11.50
C VAL A 203 -11.42 -5.96 12.35
N VAL A 204 -12.04 -5.33 13.35
CA VAL A 204 -11.33 -4.57 14.38
C VAL A 204 -11.28 -5.40 15.66
N VAL A 205 -10.15 -5.39 16.32
CA VAL A 205 -9.86 -6.15 17.53
C VAL A 205 -9.34 -5.20 18.59
N ASP A 206 -9.73 -5.41 19.85
CA ASP A 206 -9.33 -4.55 20.97
C ASP A 206 -7.80 -4.56 21.17
N LYS A 207 -7.24 -5.71 21.59
CA LYS A 207 -5.79 -5.86 21.81
C LYS A 207 -5.23 -7.15 21.22
N LEU A 208 -4.04 -7.06 20.64
CA LEU A 208 -3.29 -8.19 20.09
C LEU A 208 -2.06 -8.50 20.95
N GLY A 209 -2.14 -9.51 21.82
CA GLY A 209 -1.00 -9.88 22.67
C GLY A 209 -1.05 -11.30 23.23
N LEU A 210 0.04 -12.05 23.16
CA LEU A 210 0.13 -13.41 23.73
C LEU A 210 0.92 -13.40 25.05
N ALA A 211 0.45 -14.15 26.06
CA ALA A 211 1.18 -14.29 27.32
C ALA A 211 2.53 -15.03 27.15
N ALA A 212 2.64 -15.92 26.15
CA ALA A 212 3.87 -16.62 25.81
C ALA A 212 3.96 -16.80 24.28
N PRO A 213 5.17 -16.79 23.68
CA PRO A 213 5.37 -16.93 22.23
C PRO A 213 5.13 -18.37 21.75
N GLN A 214 3.87 -18.82 21.81
CA GLN A 214 3.47 -20.17 21.44
C GLN A 214 2.62 -20.18 20.17
N THR A 215 3.26 -20.53 19.06
CA THR A 215 2.64 -20.65 17.72
C THR A 215 1.44 -21.60 17.68
N ARG A 216 1.48 -22.67 18.48
CA ARG A 216 0.39 -23.65 18.59
C ARG A 216 -0.89 -23.03 19.14
N VAL A 217 -0.78 -22.20 20.18
CA VAL A 217 -1.92 -21.54 20.83
C VAL A 217 -2.55 -20.56 19.84
N LEU A 218 -1.71 -19.74 19.18
CA LEU A 218 -2.16 -18.80 18.15
C LEU A 218 -2.89 -19.53 17.00
N ASN A 219 -2.31 -20.61 16.47
CA ASN A 219 -2.93 -21.35 15.37
C ASN A 219 -4.29 -21.97 15.76
N GLN A 220 -4.42 -22.46 16.99
CA GLN A 220 -5.71 -22.96 17.49
C GLN A 220 -6.78 -21.86 17.52
N GLN A 221 -6.43 -20.67 18.01
CA GLN A 221 -7.34 -19.52 18.07
C GLN A 221 -7.73 -18.99 16.69
N LEU A 222 -6.78 -18.98 15.75
CA LEU A 222 -7.04 -18.59 14.35
C LEU A 222 -7.93 -19.62 13.65
N THR A 223 -7.73 -20.92 13.92
CA THR A 223 -8.56 -21.98 13.35
C THR A 223 -10.00 -21.92 13.86
N GLN A 224 -10.20 -21.63 15.15
CA GLN A 224 -11.54 -21.49 15.73
C GLN A 224 -12.35 -20.32 15.13
N ARG A 225 -11.66 -19.30 14.60
CA ARG A 225 -12.26 -18.09 14.01
C ARG A 225 -12.24 -18.08 12.48
N ASP A 226 -11.75 -19.15 11.85
CA ASP A 226 -11.50 -19.24 10.41
C ASP A 226 -10.56 -18.16 9.85
N TRP A 227 -9.65 -17.64 10.68
CA TRP A 227 -8.65 -16.62 10.30
C TRP A 227 -7.32 -17.26 9.87
N LEU A 228 -7.41 -18.30 9.03
CA LEU A 228 -6.23 -19.05 8.56
C LEU A 228 -5.33 -18.25 7.61
N ASP A 229 -5.87 -17.21 6.96
CA ASP A 229 -5.14 -16.31 6.07
C ASP A 229 -5.52 -14.86 6.38
N ALA A 230 -4.69 -14.22 7.20
CA ALA A 230 -4.99 -12.94 7.82
C ALA A 230 -3.75 -12.02 7.84
N LEU A 231 -4.00 -10.73 7.69
CA LEU A 231 -3.06 -9.65 7.96
C LEU A 231 -3.43 -9.03 9.31
N PHE A 232 -2.49 -8.96 10.24
CA PHE A 232 -2.63 -8.22 11.49
C PHE A 232 -1.91 -6.89 11.38
N ILE A 233 -2.58 -5.82 11.78
CA ILE A 233 -2.05 -4.45 11.80
C ILE A 233 -2.10 -3.96 13.25
N THR A 234 -0.94 -3.53 13.75
CA THR A 234 -0.74 -3.08 15.13
C THR A 234 -0.17 -1.66 15.14
N SER A 235 -0.36 -0.93 16.25
CA SER A 235 0.25 0.41 16.47
C SER A 235 1.56 0.25 17.24
N VAL A 236 2.50 1.18 17.06
CA VAL A 236 3.78 1.22 17.79
C VAL A 236 3.58 1.43 19.31
N GLY A 237 2.47 2.03 19.74
CA GLY A 237 2.26 2.50 21.11
C GLY A 237 1.88 1.46 22.18
N GLY A 238 1.70 0.18 21.84
CA GLY A 238 1.22 -0.86 22.75
C GLY A 238 2.27 -1.49 23.69
N GLU A 239 1.82 -2.30 24.64
CA GLU A 239 2.70 -3.05 25.56
C GLU A 239 3.69 -3.96 24.81
N GLU A 240 4.99 -3.72 24.98
CA GLU A 240 6.04 -4.41 24.21
C GLU A 240 6.07 -5.93 24.43
N GLN A 241 5.91 -6.39 25.68
CA GLN A 241 6.09 -7.81 26.03
C GLN A 241 5.05 -8.77 25.40
N PRO A 242 3.74 -8.55 25.55
CA PRO A 242 2.74 -9.45 24.95
C PRO A 242 2.72 -9.36 23.43
N ARG A 243 3.12 -8.21 22.87
CA ARG A 243 3.22 -7.99 21.44
C ARG A 243 4.38 -8.74 20.82
N VAL A 244 5.60 -8.62 21.36
CA VAL A 244 6.78 -9.35 20.86
C VAL A 244 6.52 -10.86 20.85
N ALA A 245 5.80 -11.38 21.85
CA ALA A 245 5.37 -12.77 21.87
C ALA A 245 4.43 -13.13 20.71
N PHE A 246 3.50 -12.23 20.36
CA PHE A 246 2.64 -12.35 19.19
C PHE A 246 3.43 -12.30 17.88
N GLU A 247 4.37 -11.37 17.73
CA GLU A 247 5.16 -11.23 16.50
C GLU A 247 5.98 -12.49 16.21
N LEU A 248 6.65 -13.04 17.24
CA LEU A 248 7.41 -14.28 17.14
C LEU A 248 6.52 -15.48 16.78
N ALA A 249 5.30 -15.52 17.32
CA ALA A 249 4.35 -16.58 17.02
C ALA A 249 3.76 -16.45 15.60
N ALA A 250 3.39 -15.24 15.18
CA ALA A 250 2.82 -14.96 13.87
C ALA A 250 3.84 -15.17 12.76
N GLY A 251 5.11 -14.79 12.95
CA GLY A 251 6.18 -14.93 11.96
C GLY A 251 6.48 -16.37 11.55
N ASN A 252 6.11 -17.37 12.38
CA ASN A 252 6.27 -18.79 12.04
C ASN A 252 5.09 -19.34 11.22
N LEU A 253 3.99 -18.60 11.09
CA LEU A 253 2.80 -19.03 10.34
C LEU A 253 2.86 -18.48 8.90
N PRO A 254 2.88 -19.33 7.86
CA PRO A 254 3.11 -18.88 6.47
C PRO A 254 1.96 -18.02 5.91
N ASN A 255 0.74 -18.29 6.38
CA ASN A 255 -0.47 -17.63 5.89
C ASN A 255 -0.86 -16.39 6.72
N VAL A 256 -0.12 -16.11 7.79
CA VAL A 256 -0.32 -14.92 8.60
C VAL A 256 0.77 -13.91 8.25
N ALA A 257 0.40 -12.65 8.16
CA ALA A 257 1.36 -11.56 8.10
C ALA A 257 1.05 -10.60 9.24
N LEU A 258 2.10 -10.00 9.80
CA LEU A 258 2.01 -8.97 10.80
C LEU A 258 2.70 -7.72 10.25
N VAL A 259 2.04 -6.58 10.41
CA VAL A 259 2.60 -5.25 10.17
C VAL A 259 2.71 -4.57 11.52
N THR A 260 3.95 -4.44 12.00
CA THR A 260 4.28 -3.80 13.28
C THR A 260 4.01 -2.30 13.21
N ASP A 261 4.41 -1.64 12.12
CA ASP A 261 4.22 -0.21 11.95
C ASP A 261 3.19 0.05 10.85
N VAL A 262 2.15 0.84 11.15
CA VAL A 262 1.12 1.21 10.17
C VAL A 262 1.72 1.88 8.91
N ARG A 263 2.87 2.54 9.06
CA ARG A 263 3.61 3.17 7.95
C ARG A 263 4.12 2.19 6.90
N ASP A 264 4.46 0.96 7.33
CA ASP A 264 4.97 -0.10 6.48
C ASP A 264 3.85 -0.88 5.76
N MET A 265 2.58 -0.57 6.05
CA MET A 265 1.44 -1.18 5.38
C MET A 265 1.47 -0.89 3.88
N THR A 266 1.50 -1.97 3.09
CA THR A 266 1.39 -1.88 1.62
C THR A 266 0.04 -2.36 1.11
N VAL A 267 -0.37 -1.83 -0.05
CA VAL A 267 -1.55 -2.33 -0.79
C VAL A 267 -1.42 -3.82 -1.11
N TRP A 268 -0.19 -4.30 -1.33
CA TRP A 268 0.05 -5.71 -1.64
C TRP A 268 -0.25 -6.62 -0.45
N ASP A 269 0.13 -6.24 0.77
CA ASP A 269 -0.14 -7.03 1.98
C ASP A 269 -1.64 -7.14 2.25
N VAL A 270 -2.36 -6.02 2.12
CA VAL A 270 -3.83 -5.97 2.28
C VAL A 270 -4.53 -6.89 1.29
N LEU A 271 -4.12 -6.87 0.02
CA LEU A 271 -4.76 -7.69 -1.02
C LEU A 271 -4.36 -9.17 -0.96
N LYS A 272 -3.12 -9.48 -0.55
CA LYS A 272 -2.60 -10.84 -0.53
C LYS A 272 -3.32 -11.73 0.48
N ARG A 273 -3.72 -11.17 1.62
CA ARG A 273 -4.40 -11.90 2.70
C ARG A 273 -5.91 -11.82 2.53
N ARG A 274 -6.65 -12.87 2.90
CA ARG A 274 -8.12 -12.83 2.86
C ARG A 274 -8.70 -11.86 3.89
N LYS A 275 -8.37 -12.06 5.17
CA LYS A 275 -8.83 -11.21 6.29
C LYS A 275 -7.80 -10.13 6.63
N VAL A 276 -8.28 -8.96 7.05
CA VAL A 276 -7.47 -7.88 7.61
C VAL A 276 -8.01 -7.57 8.99
N VAL A 277 -7.14 -7.64 9.98
CA VAL A 277 -7.43 -7.44 11.40
C VAL A 277 -6.65 -6.24 11.87
N ILE A 278 -7.34 -5.20 12.33
CA ILE A 278 -6.76 -3.95 12.82
C ILE A 278 -6.96 -3.90 14.33
N GLU A 279 -5.89 -3.65 15.08
CA GLU A 279 -5.97 -3.33 16.50
C GLU A 279 -6.63 -1.97 16.72
N LEU A 280 -7.40 -1.81 17.80
CA LEU A 280 -8.15 -0.58 18.07
C LEU A 280 -7.23 0.64 18.12
N ASP A 281 -6.08 0.51 18.80
CA ASP A 281 -5.05 1.56 18.89
C ASP A 281 -4.45 1.93 17.52
N ALA A 282 -4.48 1.01 16.55
CA ALA A 282 -3.95 1.24 15.21
C ALA A 282 -4.97 1.87 14.25
N VAL A 283 -6.26 1.95 14.62
CA VAL A 283 -7.31 2.48 13.73
C VAL A 283 -7.05 3.94 13.38
N ASP A 284 -6.73 4.77 14.37
CA ASP A 284 -6.49 6.20 14.18
C ASP A 284 -5.25 6.44 13.32
N GLU A 285 -4.16 5.70 13.58
CA GLU A 285 -2.95 5.75 12.75
C GLU A 285 -3.21 5.31 11.30
N VAL A 286 -4.06 4.31 11.10
CA VAL A 286 -4.46 3.87 9.75
C VAL A 286 -5.25 4.96 9.05
N ILE A 287 -6.17 5.63 9.74
CA ILE A 287 -6.94 6.75 9.21
C ILE A 287 -5.99 7.88 8.78
N GLU A 288 -5.05 8.28 9.63
CA GLU A 288 -4.04 9.30 9.32
C GLU A 288 -3.17 8.88 8.12
N ARG A 289 -2.74 7.62 8.05
CA ARG A 289 -1.90 7.10 6.95
C ARG A 289 -2.62 7.08 5.61
N VAL A 290 -3.92 6.83 5.64
CA VAL A 290 -4.80 6.74 4.46
C VAL A 290 -5.19 8.13 3.99
N ASP A 291 -5.36 9.08 4.91
CA ASP A 291 -5.71 10.47 4.62
C ASP A 291 -4.91 11.48 5.48
N PRO A 292 -3.66 11.78 5.11
CA PRO A 292 -2.79 12.65 5.92
C PRO A 292 -3.17 14.14 5.83
N TYR A 293 -4.07 14.51 4.92
CA TYR A 293 -4.56 15.88 4.78
C TYR A 293 -5.88 16.09 5.52
N GLY A 294 -6.35 15.07 6.25
CA GLY A 294 -7.68 15.01 6.84
C GLY A 294 -8.77 14.91 5.77
N PRO A 295 -10.03 14.64 6.15
CA PRO A 295 -11.13 15.01 5.28
C PRO A 295 -10.92 16.48 4.93
N PHE A 296 -11.09 16.87 3.66
CA PHE A 296 -11.31 18.27 3.29
C PHE A 296 -12.60 18.73 4.02
N VAL A 297 -12.50 19.00 5.32
CA VAL A 297 -13.16 20.15 5.89
C VAL A 297 -12.34 21.27 5.30
N GLU A 298 -12.77 21.78 4.14
CA GLU A 298 -12.62 23.21 3.94
C GLU A 298 -13.27 23.75 5.22
N GLU A 299 -12.44 24.09 6.21
CA GLU A 299 -12.92 25.01 7.23
C GLU A 299 -13.51 26.12 6.38
N PRO A 300 -14.84 26.35 6.44
CA PRO A 300 -15.39 27.49 5.76
C PRO A 300 -14.47 28.61 6.19
N TRP A 301 -13.91 29.33 5.23
CA TRP A 301 -13.08 30.48 5.51
C TRP A 301 -13.97 31.37 6.39
N GLU A 302 -13.92 31.19 7.71
CA GLU A 302 -14.41 32.16 8.65
C GLU A 302 -13.54 33.33 8.28
N ASP A 303 -14.20 34.34 7.71
CA ASP A 303 -13.59 35.54 7.20
C ASP A 303 -12.55 35.98 8.24
N ILE A 304 -11.28 35.69 7.95
CA ILE A 304 -10.16 36.28 8.66
C ILE A 304 -10.10 37.71 8.15
N GLU A 305 -11.17 38.47 8.41
CA GLU A 305 -11.10 39.88 8.75
C GLU A 305 -10.52 39.95 10.18
N GLU A 306 -9.35 39.33 10.40
CA GLU A 306 -8.44 39.88 11.39
C GLU A 306 -8.00 41.19 10.77
N ASP A 307 -8.55 42.27 11.31
CA ASP A 307 -8.05 43.63 11.14
C ASP A 307 -6.53 43.60 11.36
N PHE A 308 -5.76 43.44 10.28
CA PHE A 308 -4.32 43.70 10.27
C PHE A 308 -4.15 45.21 10.40
N GLU A 309 -4.36 45.69 11.62
CA GLU A 309 -4.02 47.04 12.05
C GLU A 309 -2.48 47.09 12.09
N PHE A 310 -1.89 47.54 10.98
CA PHE A 310 -0.48 47.91 10.96
C PHE A 310 -0.33 49.12 11.89
N ASP A 311 0.30 48.91 13.05
CA ASP A 311 0.64 50.00 13.96
C ASP A 311 1.47 51.04 13.19
N GLU A 312 1.16 52.34 13.35
CA GLU A 312 1.87 53.45 12.68
C GLU A 312 3.40 53.39 12.87
N ALA A 313 3.87 52.71 13.94
CA ALA A 313 5.27 52.48 14.21
C ALA A 313 5.95 51.55 13.17
N ASP A 314 5.27 50.50 12.71
CA ASP A 314 5.83 49.54 11.74
C ASP A 314 5.96 50.15 10.34
N LEU A 315 5.01 51.03 9.99
CA LEU A 315 5.08 51.81 8.75
C LEU A 315 6.21 52.85 8.82
N ALA A 316 6.40 53.49 9.97
CA ALA A 316 7.49 54.45 10.15
C ALA A 316 8.89 53.79 10.10
N GLU A 317 9.05 52.58 10.66
CA GLU A 317 10.30 51.82 10.53
C GLU A 317 10.56 51.36 9.09
N ALA A 318 9.51 50.98 8.35
CA ALA A 318 9.63 50.61 6.94
C ALA A 318 10.02 51.80 6.05
N GLU A 319 9.43 52.98 6.30
CA GLU A 319 9.81 54.22 5.61
C GLU A 319 11.25 54.63 5.94
N ALA A 320 11.66 54.56 7.21
CA ALA A 320 13.02 54.88 7.63
C ALA A 320 14.07 53.94 6.98
N LEU A 321 13.75 52.64 6.85
CA LEU A 321 14.62 51.70 6.14
C LEU A 321 14.66 51.96 4.63
N ALA A 322 13.53 52.34 4.02
CA ALA A 322 13.49 52.71 2.61
C ALA A 322 14.31 53.98 2.33
N GLU A 323 14.24 54.99 3.20
CA GLU A 323 15.03 56.20 3.11
C GLU A 323 16.53 55.92 3.32
N ALA A 324 16.89 55.09 4.30
CA ALA A 324 18.28 54.68 4.53
C ALA A 324 18.86 53.97 3.28
N TYR A 325 18.09 53.09 2.65
CA TYR A 325 18.51 52.39 1.44
C TYR A 325 18.60 53.32 0.22
N ALA A 326 17.73 54.33 0.14
CA ALA A 326 17.79 55.35 -0.91
C ALA A 326 19.02 56.25 -0.79
N VAL A 327 19.43 56.59 0.44
CA VAL A 327 20.68 57.34 0.71
C VAL A 327 21.91 56.51 0.36
N GLU A 328 21.94 55.24 0.77
CA GLU A 328 23.03 54.31 0.44
C GLU A 328 23.18 54.10 -1.09
N ALA A 329 22.06 54.15 -1.83
CA ALA A 329 22.07 54.11 -3.30
C ALA A 329 22.60 55.38 -3.98
N GLN A 330 22.59 56.55 -3.31
CA GLN A 330 23.15 57.80 -3.84
C GLN A 330 24.65 57.98 -3.53
N GLU A 331 25.17 57.31 -2.50
CA GLU A 331 26.58 57.40 -2.11
C GLU A 331 27.51 56.43 -2.86
N GLN A 332 26.99 55.54 -3.71
CA GLN A 332 27.84 54.68 -4.53
C GLN A 332 28.53 55.49 -5.64
N PRO A 333 29.89 55.58 -5.66
CA PRO A 333 30.60 56.28 -6.71
C PRO A 333 30.42 55.56 -8.05
N ALA A 334 30.27 56.35 -9.12
CA ALA A 334 29.95 55.93 -10.49
C ALA A 334 31.01 55.04 -11.20
N GLU A 335 31.90 54.37 -10.47
CA GLU A 335 32.97 53.52 -11.03
C GLU A 335 32.54 52.07 -11.31
N ALA A 336 31.32 51.67 -10.99
CA ALA A 336 30.78 50.34 -11.30
C ALA A 336 29.88 50.30 -12.55
N ARG A 337 30.13 51.18 -13.54
CA ARG A 337 29.53 51.11 -14.89
C ARG A 337 30.61 51.11 -15.98
N MET A 338 31.33 49.99 -16.08
CA MET A 338 31.88 49.46 -17.34
C MET A 338 31.68 47.95 -17.37
#